data_AF-A0A223KMK6-F1
#
_entry.id   AF-A0A223KMK6-F1
#
_cell.length_a   1.000
_cell.length_b   1.000
_cell.length_c   1.000
_cell.angle_alpha   90.00
_cell.angle_beta   90.00
_cell.angle_gamma   90.00
#
_symmetry.space_group_name_H-M   'P 1'
#
loop_
_entity.id
_entity.type
_entity.pdbx_description
1 polymer ?
#
loop_
_entity_poly.entity_id
_entity_poly.type
_entity_poly.pdbx_seq_one_letter_code
_entity_poly.pdbx_strand_id
1 'polypeptide(L)'
;MTEQLQYNEERNLHDQCVKLKFYHVTLTMNDGSSFDGIIEDVDSSNITVLVGEDVLDRVNETVEDQRYYGGYGYGRPRRRFRRFRRRTFPIATLAALALLPYIAPTPYYPYSYY
;
A
#
# COMPACT_ATOMS: atom_id res chain seq x y z
N MET A 1 -25.74 -5.46 22.81
CA MET A 1 -26.03 -5.91 21.43
C MET A 1 -24.94 -5.49 20.42
N THR A 2 -24.10 -4.51 20.75
CA THR A 2 -22.99 -4.04 19.90
C THR A 2 -21.77 -4.98 19.91
N GLU A 3 -21.45 -5.61 21.04
CA GLU A 3 -20.28 -6.49 21.17
C GLU A 3 -20.32 -7.74 20.27
N GLN A 4 -21.51 -8.34 20.07
CA GLN A 4 -21.64 -9.52 19.21
C GLN A 4 -21.49 -9.19 17.72
N LEU A 5 -21.88 -7.99 17.31
CA LEU A 5 -21.70 -7.53 15.93
C LEU A 5 -20.22 -7.29 15.65
N GLN A 6 -19.53 -6.61 16.56
CA GLN A 6 -18.09 -6.35 16.46
C GLN A 6 -17.28 -7.65 16.37
N TYR A 7 -17.61 -8.66 17.18
CA TYR A 7 -16.94 -9.97 17.14
C TYR A 7 -17.08 -10.67 15.77
N ASN A 8 -18.26 -10.59 15.17
CA ASN A 8 -18.52 -11.20 13.86
C ASN A 8 -17.80 -10.45 12.74
N GLU A 9 -17.69 -9.13 12.83
CA GLU A 9 -16.94 -8.30 11.88
C GLU A 9 -15.44 -8.58 11.94
N GLU A 10 -14.85 -8.64 13.14
CA GLU A 10 -13.43 -8.97 13.34
C GLU A 10 -13.09 -10.37 12.78
N ARG A 11 -13.97 -11.35 12.98
CA ARG A 11 -13.82 -12.70 12.42
C ARG A 11 -13.89 -12.69 10.89
N ASN A 12 -14.82 -11.94 10.31
CA ASN A 12 -14.94 -11.85 8.85
C ASN A 12 -13.72 -11.17 8.23
N LEU A 13 -13.24 -10.08 8.84
CA LEU A 13 -12.00 -9.41 8.43
C LEU A 13 -10.79 -10.34 8.55
N HIS A 14 -10.68 -11.10 9.64
CA HIS A 14 -9.63 -12.11 9.80
C HIS A 14 -9.68 -13.14 8.65
N ASP A 15 -10.84 -13.69 8.33
CA ASP A 15 -10.98 -14.67 7.25
C ASP A 15 -10.63 -14.06 5.87
N GLN A 16 -10.91 -12.76 5.67
CA GLN A 16 -10.47 -12.04 4.48
C GLN A 16 -8.94 -11.86 4.44
N CYS A 17 -8.30 -11.50 5.55
CA CYS A 17 -6.84 -11.44 5.65
C CYS A 17 -6.20 -12.78 5.28
N VAL A 18 -6.74 -13.89 5.78
CA VAL A 18 -6.26 -15.24 5.48
C VAL A 18 -6.40 -15.57 3.99
N LYS A 19 -7.54 -15.22 3.38
CA LYS A 19 -7.77 -15.43 1.93
C LYS A 19 -6.85 -14.58 1.06
N LEU A 20 -6.52 -13.37 1.50
CA LEU A 20 -5.69 -12.41 0.78
C LEU A 20 -4.21 -12.50 1.15
N LYS A 21 -3.79 -13.58 1.82
CA LYS A 21 -2.38 -13.85 2.09
C LYS A 21 -1.59 -13.89 0.79
N PHE A 22 -0.43 -13.22 0.78
CA PHE A 22 0.45 -13.02 -0.38
C PHE A 22 -0.12 -12.19 -1.54
N TYR A 23 -1.30 -11.56 -1.36
CA TYR A 23 -1.82 -10.60 -2.32
C TYR A 23 -1.46 -9.17 -1.93
N HIS A 24 -1.41 -8.31 -2.95
CA HIS A 24 -1.22 -6.87 -2.81
C HIS A 24 -2.57 -6.22 -2.49
N VAL A 25 -2.68 -5.65 -1.29
CA VAL A 25 -3.92 -5.13 -0.72
C VAL A 25 -3.73 -3.71 -0.19
N THR A 26 -4.80 -2.93 -0.30
CA THR A 26 -4.95 -1.67 0.42
C THR A 26 -5.65 -1.94 1.74
N LEU A 27 -4.97 -1.62 2.83
CA LEU A 27 -5.50 -1.64 4.19
C LEU A 27 -6.10 -0.27 4.50
N THR A 28 -7.33 -0.26 5.00
CA THR A 28 -7.97 0.96 5.51
C THR A 28 -8.14 0.81 7.01
N MET A 29 -7.53 1.71 7.77
CA MET A 29 -7.62 1.74 9.23
C MET A 29 -8.87 2.49 9.69
N ASN A 30 -9.27 2.25 10.92
CA ASN A 30 -10.37 2.94 11.61
C ASN A 30 -10.13 4.45 11.81
N ASP A 31 -8.86 4.89 11.84
CA ASP A 31 -8.47 6.30 11.87
C ASP A 31 -8.57 7.00 10.49
N GLY A 32 -8.91 6.25 9.44
CA GLY A 32 -9.00 6.73 8.06
C GLY A 32 -7.65 6.73 7.31
N SER A 33 -6.56 6.28 7.94
CA SER A 33 -5.30 6.08 7.25
C SER A 33 -5.34 4.84 6.36
N SER A 34 -4.68 4.92 5.20
CA SER A 34 -4.62 3.81 4.25
C SER A 34 -3.18 3.44 3.94
N PHE A 35 -2.89 2.13 3.95
CA PHE A 35 -1.57 1.58 3.65
C PHE A 35 -1.68 0.57 2.52
N ASP A 36 -0.71 0.58 1.62
CA ASP A 36 -0.66 -0.36 0.51
C ASP A 36 0.50 -1.34 0.70
N GLY A 37 0.25 -2.65 0.59
CA GLY A 37 1.23 -3.66 0.92
C GLY A 37 0.80 -5.10 0.62
N ILE A 38 1.70 -6.04 0.90
CA ILE A 38 1.46 -7.48 0.70
C ILE A 38 1.33 -8.15 2.06
N ILE A 39 0.24 -8.89 2.29
CA ILE A 39 0.07 -9.67 3.52
C ILE A 39 1.04 -10.84 3.51
N GLU A 40 1.96 -10.88 4.48
CA GLU A 40 2.93 -11.95 4.63
C GLU A 40 2.40 -13.03 5.58
N ASP A 41 1.81 -12.62 6.70
CA ASP A 41 1.30 -13.53 7.71
C ASP A 41 0.05 -13.00 8.43
N VAL A 42 -0.73 -13.92 8.98
CA VAL A 42 -1.97 -13.62 9.71
C VAL A 42 -1.99 -14.48 10.97
N ASP A 43 -1.92 -13.81 12.12
CA ASP A 43 -2.07 -14.39 13.45
C ASP A 43 -3.54 -14.31 13.89
N SER A 44 -3.84 -14.82 15.09
CA SER A 44 -5.20 -14.80 15.67
C SER A 44 -5.82 -13.41 15.81
N SER A 45 -5.00 -12.37 15.98
CA SER A 45 -5.48 -10.99 16.22
C SER A 45 -4.68 -9.92 15.46
N ASN A 46 -3.59 -10.32 14.80
CA ASN A 46 -2.66 -9.41 14.15
C ASN A 46 -2.38 -9.89 12.73
N ILE A 47 -2.04 -8.96 11.85
CA ILE A 47 -1.55 -9.25 10.52
C ILE A 47 -0.16 -8.66 10.34
N THR A 48 0.69 -9.39 9.63
CA THR A 48 2.01 -8.93 9.24
C THR A 48 2.00 -8.59 7.76
N VAL A 49 2.32 -7.34 7.44
CA VAL A 49 2.21 -6.79 6.09
C VAL A 49 3.51 -6.13 5.68
N LEU A 50 3.95 -6.45 4.47
CA LEU A 50 5.02 -5.74 3.77
C LEU A 50 4.44 -4.47 3.17
N VAL A 51 4.51 -3.37 3.91
CA VAL A 51 3.98 -2.06 3.49
C VAL A 51 4.97 -1.37 2.58
N GLY A 52 4.52 -0.96 1.40
CA GLY A 52 5.34 -0.20 0.46
C GLY A 52 5.43 1.26 0.91
N GLU A 53 6.54 1.65 1.51
CA GLU A 53 6.83 3.04 1.86
C GLU A 53 7.47 3.76 0.67
N ASP A 54 6.94 4.95 0.36
CA ASP A 54 7.55 5.88 -0.60
C ASP A 54 8.78 6.51 0.07
N VAL A 55 9.96 5.94 -0.20
CA VAL A 55 11.22 6.51 0.28
C VAL A 55 11.74 7.49 -0.76
N LEU A 56 11.70 8.77 -0.39
CA LEU A 56 12.45 9.82 -1.07
C LEU A 56 13.93 9.65 -0.70
N ASP A 57 14.80 9.54 -1.70
CA ASP A 57 16.25 9.55 -1.51
C ASP A 57 16.66 10.88 -0.86
N ARG A 58 16.78 10.91 0.48
CA ARG A 58 17.33 12.05 1.24
C ARG A 58 18.85 12.07 1.28
N VAL A 59 19.52 11.25 0.46
CA VAL A 59 20.98 11.09 0.51
C VAL A 59 21.74 12.32 0.01
N ASN A 60 21.07 13.26 -0.68
CA ASN A 60 21.68 14.53 -1.11
C ASN A 60 20.98 15.76 -0.53
N GLU A 61 20.63 15.75 0.76
CA GLU A 61 20.32 17.00 1.48
C GLU A 61 21.62 17.75 1.85
N THR A 62 22.37 18.20 0.84
CA THR A 62 23.16 19.43 0.96
C THR A 62 22.20 20.61 0.75
N VAL A 63 21.49 20.99 1.82
CA VAL A 63 21.02 22.33 2.24
C VAL A 63 20.42 23.34 1.22
N GLU A 64 20.37 23.13 -0.09
CA GLU A 64 20.06 24.22 -1.05
C GLU A 64 18.75 24.10 -1.84
N ASP A 65 17.96 23.03 -1.71
CA ASP A 65 16.81 22.82 -2.60
C ASP A 65 15.45 23.28 -2.02
N GLN A 66 15.48 24.27 -1.12
CA GLN A 66 14.28 24.96 -0.59
C GLN A 66 13.65 25.95 -1.59
N ARG A 67 14.18 26.05 -2.81
CA ARG A 67 13.67 26.93 -3.85
C ARG A 67 13.58 26.09 -5.11
N TYR A 68 12.40 25.71 -5.55
CA TYR A 68 12.03 25.61 -6.98
C TYR A 68 10.59 25.11 -7.06
N TYR A 69 9.70 26.01 -6.66
CA TYR A 69 8.38 26.16 -7.28
C TYR A 69 8.62 26.46 -8.77
N GLY A 70 8.08 25.62 -9.67
CA GLY A 70 8.04 25.90 -11.10
C GLY A 70 9.32 25.54 -11.84
N GLY A 71 9.23 24.59 -12.78
CA GLY A 71 10.36 24.28 -13.65
C GLY A 71 10.06 23.15 -14.60
N TYR A 72 9.59 23.49 -15.79
CA TYR A 72 9.70 22.68 -17.00
C TYR A 72 11.18 22.32 -17.20
N GLY A 73 11.59 21.14 -16.75
CA GLY A 73 12.98 20.70 -16.83
C GLY A 73 13.03 19.19 -16.94
N TYR A 74 13.82 18.71 -17.91
CA TYR A 74 14.20 17.31 -18.13
C TYR A 74 15.03 16.77 -16.96
N GLY A 75 14.47 16.80 -15.76
CA GLY A 75 15.06 16.25 -14.55
C GLY A 75 14.83 14.76 -14.52
N ARG A 76 15.92 13.99 -14.37
CA ARG A 76 15.87 12.54 -14.13
C ARG A 76 14.71 12.22 -13.18
N PRO A 77 13.85 11.23 -13.49
CA PRO A 77 12.71 10.91 -12.64
C PRO A 77 13.24 10.71 -11.22
N ARG A 78 12.77 11.56 -10.29
CA ARG A 78 13.05 11.41 -8.85
C ARG A 78 12.78 9.94 -8.55
N ARG A 79 13.83 9.17 -8.25
CA ARG A 79 13.74 7.73 -8.07
C ARG A 79 12.97 7.50 -6.77
N ARG A 80 11.66 7.34 -6.90
CA ARG A 80 10.81 6.88 -5.81
C ARG A 80 11.05 5.38 -5.71
N PHE A 81 11.80 4.98 -4.70
CA PHE A 81 11.98 3.57 -4.42
C PHE A 81 10.86 3.14 -3.48
N ARG A 82 10.10 2.15 -3.91
CA ARG A 82 9.13 1.49 -3.05
C ARG A 82 9.88 0.54 -2.14
N ARG A 83 10.12 0.93 -0.88
CA ARG A 83 10.73 0.04 0.10
C ARG A 83 9.64 -0.66 0.88
N PHE A 84 9.59 -1.97 0.79
CA PHE A 84 8.70 -2.77 1.59
C PHE A 84 9.27 -2.92 3.00
N ARG A 85 8.55 -2.41 4.00
CA ARG A 85 8.86 -2.62 5.41
C ARG A 85 7.81 -3.52 6.04
N ARG A 86 8.29 -4.50 6.79
CA ARG A 86 7.43 -5.40 7.56
C ARG A 86 6.83 -4.63 8.73
N ARG A 87 5.51 -4.53 8.78
CA ARG A 87 4.74 -3.89 9.84
C ARG A 87 3.65 -4.83 10.32
N THR A 88 3.40 -4.81 11.62
CA THR A 88 2.34 -5.60 12.27
C THR A 88 1.19 -4.68 12.62
N PHE A 89 -0.02 -5.04 12.20
CA PHE A 89 -1.24 -4.29 12.49
C PHE A 89 -2.24 -5.19 13.21
N PRO A 90 -2.89 -4.71 14.28
CA PRO A 90 -3.98 -5.44 14.90
C PRO A 90 -5.22 -5.43 14.00
N ILE A 91 -5.94 -6.55 13.92
CA ILE A 91 -7.14 -6.67 13.09
C ILE A 91 -8.25 -5.72 13.59
N ALA A 92 -8.31 -5.49 14.90
CA ALA A 92 -9.26 -4.56 15.51
C ALA A 92 -9.08 -3.10 15.06
N THR A 93 -7.93 -2.71 14.50
CA THR A 93 -7.76 -1.36 13.94
C THR A 93 -8.11 -1.27 12.46
N LEU A 94 -8.36 -2.40 11.79
CA LEU A 94 -8.75 -2.40 10.39
C LEU A 94 -10.24 -2.09 10.28
N ALA A 95 -10.55 -1.12 9.42
CA ALA A 95 -11.91 -0.85 8.99
C ALA A 95 -12.27 -1.68 7.75
N ALA A 96 -11.32 -1.84 6.81
CA ALA A 96 -11.57 -2.55 5.57
C ALA A 96 -10.27 -3.04 4.89
N LEU A 97 -10.45 -3.99 3.98
CA LEU A 97 -9.43 -4.54 3.09
C LEU A 97 -9.93 -4.52 1.65
N ALA A 98 -9.09 -4.06 0.73
CA ALA A 98 -9.38 -4.09 -0.70
C ALA A 98 -8.21 -4.70 -1.48
N LEU A 99 -8.52 -5.62 -2.40
CA LEU A 99 -7.53 -6.15 -3.33
C LEU A 99 -7.17 -5.07 -4.36
N LEU A 100 -5.88 -4.83 -4.58
CA LEU A 100 -5.44 -3.86 -5.58
C LEU A 100 -5.58 -4.46 -7.00
N PRO A 101 -6.37 -3.86 -7.90
CA PRO A 101 -6.49 -4.33 -9.27
C PRO A 101 -5.22 -3.95 -10.06
N TYR A 102 -4.46 -4.94 -10.53
CA TYR A 102 -3.40 -4.70 -11.50
C TYR A 102 -4.04 -4.45 -12.87
N ILE A 103 -4.13 -3.18 -13.26
CA ILE A 103 -4.50 -2.79 -14.62
C ILE A 103 -3.29 -3.10 -15.51
N ALA A 104 -3.40 -4.15 -16.32
CA ALA A 104 -2.39 -4.44 -17.33
C ALA A 104 -2.32 -3.26 -18.32
N PRO A 105 -1.12 -2.78 -18.69
CA PRO A 105 -1.00 -1.76 -19.72
C PRO A 105 -1.66 -2.27 -21.00
N THR A 106 -2.35 -1.37 -21.72
CA THR A 106 -2.95 -1.71 -23.00
C THR A 106 -1.87 -2.26 -23.93
N PRO A 107 -2.14 -3.35 -24.67
CA PRO A 107 -1.17 -3.89 -25.60
C PRO A 107 -0.81 -2.81 -26.62
N TYR A 108 0.48 -2.52 -26.74
CA TYR A 108 0.99 -1.60 -27.75
C TYR A 108 0.89 -2.30 -29.10
N TYR A 109 -0.06 -1.86 -29.93
CA TYR A 109 -0.12 -2.29 -31.32
C TYR A 109 0.95 -1.51 -32.10
N PRO A 110 1.95 -2.19 -32.70
CA PRO A 110 2.89 -1.52 -33.57
C PRO A 110 2.14 -0.94 -34.77
N TYR A 111 2.33 0.34 -35.04
CA TYR A 111 1.78 0.98 -36.23
C TYR A 111 2.39 0.34 -37.48
N SER A 112 1.53 -0.15 -38.37
CA SER A 112 1.91 -0.61 -39.69
C SER A 112 2.39 0.57 -40.53
N TYR A 113 3.67 0.58 -40.91
CA TYR A 113 4.16 1.49 -41.93
C TYR A 113 3.67 0.98 -43.29
N TYR A 114 2.81 1.77 -43.95
CA TYR A 114 2.45 1.63 -45.36
C TYR A 114 3.29 2.60 -46.20
#